data_AF-A0A9Q1BKY5-F1
#
_entry.id   AF-A0A9Q1BKY5-F1
#
_cell.length_a   1.000
_cell.length_b   1.000
_cell.length_c   1.000
_cell.angle_alpha   90.00
_cell.angle_beta   90.00
_cell.angle_gamma   90.00
#
_symmetry.space_group_name_H-M   'P 1'
#
loop_
_entity.id
_entity.type
_entity.pdbx_description
1 polymer ?
#
loop_
_entity_poly.entity_id
_entity_poly.type
_entity_poly.pdbx_seq_one_letter_code
_entity_poly.pdbx_strand_id
1 'polypeptide(L)'
;MALNKLAIGDVDFKGKRVIMRVDFNVPLKDGSITNNQRIVAALPSIQHILNNGAKSVVLMSHLGRPEGRRQEKFSLAPVAAELEKLLGKKITFLNDCVGAEVEAACADPASGSVILLENLRFHPEEEGSSKDESGKKVKASPEAVNTFRASLSKLGDVYVNDAFGTAHRAHSSMVGVQKDQRAAGFLLKKELTYFAKALESPERPFLAILGGSSLSFSFVAEVLFFPHSAKVKDKIQLIENLLDKVNEMIIVGGMAFTFLKVLQGMEIGKSLFDEEGSKIVGDLMGKAEKRGVQIHLPEDFVTGDKFAEDAQVGEATVATGIQDPFMGLDCGPKSVAKFEATIARAKLIVWNG
;
A
#
# COMPACT_ATOMS: atom_id res chain seq x y z
N MET A 1 17.37 -11.61 -11.40
CA MET A 1 17.88 -10.48 -10.59
C MET A 1 16.74 -9.50 -10.39
N ALA A 2 16.39 -8.97 -9.22
CA ALA A 2 16.94 -9.13 -7.89
C ALA A 2 15.98 -8.48 -6.88
N LEU A 3 15.27 -9.28 -6.09
CA LEU A 3 14.86 -8.89 -4.74
C LEU A 3 15.86 -9.33 -3.66
N ASN A 4 17.05 -9.80 -4.07
CA ASN A 4 18.24 -9.91 -3.23
C ASN A 4 18.78 -8.52 -2.88
N LYS A 5 18.03 -7.80 -2.04
CA LYS A 5 18.47 -6.54 -1.42
C LYS A 5 19.18 -6.87 -0.11
N LEU A 6 20.17 -6.05 0.26
CA LEU A 6 20.82 -6.13 1.56
C LEU A 6 19.74 -6.07 2.65
N ALA A 7 19.71 -7.04 3.53
CA ALA A 7 18.75 -7.08 4.63
C ALA A 7 19.39 -6.54 5.90
N ILE A 8 18.53 -6.05 6.81
CA ILE A 8 18.94 -5.51 8.11
C ILE A 8 19.82 -6.47 8.92
N GLY A 9 19.59 -7.79 8.82
CA GLY A 9 20.37 -8.80 9.54
C GLY A 9 21.79 -9.04 9.01
N ASP A 10 22.12 -8.50 7.83
CA ASP A 10 23.43 -8.66 7.18
C ASP A 10 24.30 -7.39 7.33
N VAL A 11 23.91 -6.48 8.22
CA VAL A 11 24.58 -5.19 8.44
C VAL A 11 25.23 -5.15 9.81
N ASP A 12 26.49 -4.72 9.87
CA ASP A 12 27.17 -4.41 11.14
C ASP A 12 26.77 -3.01 11.62
N PHE A 13 25.99 -2.98 12.70
CA PHE A 13 25.52 -1.73 13.32
C PHE A 13 26.44 -1.20 14.41
N LYS A 14 27.48 -1.92 14.82
CA LYS A 14 28.26 -1.57 16.01
C LYS A 14 28.87 -0.17 15.90
N GLY A 15 28.49 0.71 16.82
CA GLY A 15 28.93 2.11 16.88
C GLY A 15 28.42 3.00 15.75
N LYS A 16 27.57 2.50 14.84
CA LYS A 16 27.03 3.26 13.71
C LYS A 16 25.79 4.05 14.12
N ARG A 17 25.61 5.22 13.50
CA ARG A 17 24.35 5.97 13.52
C ARG A 17 23.49 5.47 12.38
N VAL A 18 22.24 5.10 12.63
CA VAL A 18 21.36 4.54 11.61
C VAL A 18 20.23 5.51 11.32
N ILE A 19 20.09 5.94 10.06
CA ILE A 19 18.88 6.65 9.61
C ILE A 19 17.90 5.63 9.04
N MET A 20 16.70 5.58 9.60
CA MET A 20 15.71 4.57 9.28
C MET A 20 14.40 5.21 8.83
N ARG A 21 13.91 4.79 7.66
CA ARG A 21 12.63 5.21 7.10
C ARG A 21 11.54 4.24 7.51
N VAL A 22 10.59 4.71 8.30
CA VAL A 22 9.47 3.90 8.84
C VAL A 22 8.12 4.42 8.34
N ASP A 23 7.12 3.55 8.31
CA ASP A 23 5.74 3.92 8.02
C ASP A 23 4.98 4.15 9.32
N PHE A 24 4.90 5.40 9.77
CA PHE A 24 4.11 5.84 10.93
C PHE A 24 2.88 6.65 10.50
N ASN A 25 2.36 6.42 9.30
CA ASN A 25 1.12 7.05 8.85
C ASN A 25 -0.09 6.38 9.52
N VAL A 26 -0.30 6.69 10.80
CA VAL A 26 -1.37 6.15 11.65
C VAL A 26 -2.62 7.04 11.65
N PRO A 27 -3.81 6.46 11.81
CA PRO A 27 -5.04 7.23 11.94
C PRO A 27 -5.09 7.95 13.30
N LEU A 28 -5.26 9.27 13.26
CA LEU A 28 -5.44 10.12 14.43
C LEU A 28 -6.91 10.53 14.57
N LYS A 29 -7.41 10.54 15.80
CA LYS A 29 -8.69 11.15 16.18
C LYS A 29 -8.43 12.03 17.40
N ASP A 30 -8.76 13.32 17.28
CA ASP A 30 -8.56 14.32 18.35
C ASP A 30 -7.13 14.30 18.93
N GLY A 31 -6.13 14.21 18.05
CA GLY A 31 -4.70 14.13 18.41
C GLY A 31 -4.23 12.78 18.96
N SER A 32 -5.15 11.82 19.18
CA SER A 32 -4.83 10.49 19.72
C SER A 32 -4.77 9.43 18.63
N ILE A 33 -3.83 8.49 18.77
CA ILE A 33 -3.66 7.38 17.84
C ILE A 33 -4.79 6.35 18.06
N THR A 34 -5.58 6.09 17.01
CA THR A 34 -6.70 5.12 17.08
C THR A 34 -6.26 3.70 16.72
N ASN A 35 -5.18 3.55 15.95
CA ASN A 35 -4.59 2.26 15.62
C ASN A 35 -3.06 2.42 15.52
N ASN A 36 -2.33 1.75 16.43
CA ASN A 36 -0.88 1.82 16.53
C ASN A 36 -0.15 0.67 15.79
N GLN A 37 -0.85 -0.16 15.01
CA GLN A 37 -0.29 -1.35 14.36
C GLN A 37 0.95 -1.04 13.52
N ARG A 38 0.96 0.10 12.82
CA ARG A 38 2.10 0.54 12.02
C ARG A 38 3.34 0.89 12.86
N ILE A 39 3.13 1.41 14.07
CA ILE A 39 4.21 1.70 15.02
C ILE A 39 4.78 0.39 15.56
N VAL A 40 3.88 -0.51 16.01
CA VAL A 40 4.26 -1.85 16.51
C VAL A 40 5.04 -2.64 15.47
N ALA A 41 4.63 -2.56 14.20
CA ALA A 41 5.27 -3.26 13.09
C ALA A 41 6.74 -2.86 12.87
N ALA A 42 7.14 -1.62 13.21
CA ALA A 42 8.52 -1.14 13.04
C ALA A 42 9.44 -1.53 14.23
N LEU A 43 8.87 -1.86 15.39
CA LEU A 43 9.64 -2.16 16.61
C LEU A 43 10.70 -3.25 16.42
N PRO A 44 10.44 -4.38 15.71
CA PRO A 44 11.46 -5.41 15.52
C PRO A 44 12.73 -4.89 14.84
N SER A 45 12.59 -4.02 13.84
CA SER A 45 13.74 -3.43 13.14
C SER A 45 14.50 -2.45 14.03
N ILE A 46 13.79 -1.58 14.76
CA ILE A 46 14.39 -0.61 15.69
C ILE A 46 15.16 -1.35 16.79
N GLN A 47 14.53 -2.35 17.40
CA GLN A 47 15.12 -3.11 18.49
C GLN A 47 16.34 -3.90 18.02
N HIS A 48 16.29 -4.48 16.80
CA HIS A 48 17.43 -5.19 16.23
C HIS A 48 18.63 -4.28 16.00
N ILE A 49 18.42 -3.07 15.46
CA ILE A 49 19.52 -2.11 15.26
C ILE A 49 20.16 -1.75 16.61
N LEU A 50 19.35 -1.44 17.63
CA LEU A 50 19.84 -1.10 18.97
C LEU A 50 20.58 -2.25 19.63
N ASN A 51 20.00 -3.47 19.60
CA ASN A 51 20.57 -4.65 20.24
C ASN A 51 21.89 -5.10 19.58
N ASN A 52 22.13 -4.72 18.32
CA ASN A 52 23.39 -4.96 17.61
C ASN A 52 24.41 -3.81 17.76
N GLY A 53 24.26 -3.00 18.80
CA GLY A 53 25.28 -2.04 19.22
C GLY A 53 25.31 -0.74 18.42
N ALA A 54 24.23 -0.38 17.72
CA ALA A 54 24.11 0.93 17.10
C ALA A 54 24.31 2.06 18.11
N LYS A 55 25.03 3.11 17.70
CA LYS A 55 25.17 4.33 18.48
C LYS A 55 23.83 5.04 18.61
N SER A 56 23.07 5.13 17.53
CA SER A 56 21.73 5.71 17.54
C SER A 56 20.86 5.23 16.38
N VAL A 57 19.55 5.39 16.55
CA VAL A 57 18.55 5.21 15.49
C VAL A 57 17.78 6.53 15.30
N VAL A 58 17.92 7.13 14.12
CA VAL A 58 17.18 8.31 13.67
C VAL A 58 16.03 7.86 12.79
N LEU A 59 14.81 7.99 13.29
CA LEU A 59 13.58 7.59 12.62
C LEU A 59 13.02 8.78 11.84
N MET A 60 12.69 8.55 10.58
CA MET A 60 11.98 9.52 9.76
C MET A 60 10.72 8.91 9.18
N SER A 61 9.60 9.62 9.27
CA SER A 61 8.31 9.17 8.72
C SER A 61 7.53 10.31 8.06
N HIS A 62 6.30 10.03 7.66
CA HIS A 62 5.33 11.04 7.28
C HIS A 62 3.98 10.65 7.87
N LEU A 63 3.13 11.64 8.07
CA LEU A 63 1.75 11.44 8.52
C LEU A 63 0.81 12.32 7.71
N GLY A 64 -0.26 11.73 7.18
CA GLY A 64 -1.25 12.44 6.38
C GLY A 64 -0.71 13.09 5.11
N ARG A 65 -1.35 14.20 4.73
CA ARG A 65 -1.05 14.99 3.53
C ARG A 65 -0.95 16.48 3.89
N PRO A 66 0.18 16.90 4.48
CA PRO A 66 0.41 18.31 4.83
C PRO A 66 0.75 19.22 3.63
N GLU A 67 0.92 18.65 2.44
CA GLU A 67 1.13 19.37 1.18
C GLU A 67 2.34 20.33 1.19
N GLY A 68 3.44 19.94 1.85
CA GLY A 68 4.66 20.73 1.93
C GLY A 68 4.57 21.93 2.87
N ARG A 69 3.64 21.91 3.84
CA ARG A 69 3.44 22.97 4.83
C ARG A 69 3.35 22.38 6.23
N ARG A 70 3.89 23.08 7.23
CA ARG A 70 3.76 22.69 8.64
C ARG A 70 2.29 22.79 9.06
N GLN A 71 1.72 21.67 9.48
CA GLN A 71 0.34 21.58 9.96
C GLN A 71 0.30 20.73 11.23
N GLU A 72 -0.07 21.33 12.36
CA GLU A 72 -0.01 20.69 13.69
C GLU A 72 -0.79 19.36 13.76
N LYS A 73 -1.95 19.28 13.11
CA LYS A 73 -2.76 18.05 13.00
C LYS A 73 -2.03 16.86 12.36
N PHE A 74 -0.91 17.11 11.67
CA PHE A 74 -0.10 16.09 11.02
C PHE A 74 1.30 15.94 11.66
N SER A 75 1.51 16.50 12.86
CA SER A 75 2.76 16.30 13.62
C SER A 75 2.92 14.84 14.04
N LEU A 76 4.17 14.39 14.12
CA LEU A 76 4.55 13.07 14.65
C LEU A 76 4.76 13.07 16.18
N ALA A 77 4.52 14.18 16.89
CA ALA A 77 4.66 14.23 18.34
C ALA A 77 3.83 13.16 19.09
N PRO A 78 2.55 12.86 18.72
CA PRO A 78 1.80 11.76 19.34
C PRO A 78 2.45 10.40 19.10
N VAL A 79 3.11 10.22 17.96
CA VAL A 79 3.83 8.99 17.62
C VAL A 79 5.09 8.82 18.48
N ALA A 80 5.80 9.91 18.80
CA ALA A 80 6.94 9.86 19.72
C ALA A 80 6.52 9.35 21.10
N ALA A 81 5.40 9.85 21.65
CA ALA A 81 4.90 9.43 22.95
C ALA A 81 4.49 7.95 22.98
N GLU A 82 3.81 7.47 21.94
CA GLU A 82 3.43 6.05 21.83
C GLU A 82 4.66 5.16 21.64
N LEU A 83 5.65 5.61 20.86
CA LEU A 83 6.91 4.88 20.65
C LEU A 83 7.72 4.78 21.96
N GLU A 84 7.76 5.84 22.77
CA GLU A 84 8.41 5.85 24.08
C GLU A 84 7.80 4.80 25.01
N LYS A 85 6.46 4.74 25.06
CA LYS A 85 5.72 3.73 25.83
C LYS A 85 6.02 2.32 25.34
N LEU A 86 6.03 2.08 24.04
CA LEU A 86 6.22 0.75 23.45
C LEU A 86 7.66 0.23 23.58
N LEU A 87 8.66 1.10 23.46
CA LEU A 87 10.07 0.74 23.59
C LEU A 87 10.58 0.74 25.03
N GLY A 88 9.87 1.39 25.96
CA GLY A 88 10.35 1.61 27.32
C GLY A 88 11.64 2.42 27.36
N LYS A 89 11.84 3.31 26.38
CA LYS A 89 13.05 4.12 26.19
C LYS A 89 12.65 5.54 25.81
N LYS A 90 13.38 6.50 26.37
CA LYS A 90 13.21 7.92 26.02
C LYS A 90 13.38 8.13 24.51
N ILE A 91 12.42 8.81 23.90
CA ILE A 91 12.46 9.19 22.48
C ILE A 91 12.77 10.68 22.40
N THR A 92 13.87 11.03 21.74
CA THR A 92 14.16 12.43 21.43
C THR A 92 13.36 12.84 20.19
N PHE A 93 12.31 13.62 20.38
CA PHE A 93 11.55 14.19 19.28
C PHE A 93 12.16 15.53 18.84
N LEU A 94 12.45 15.69 17.55
CA LEU A 94 12.94 16.92 16.96
C LEU A 94 11.82 17.62 16.18
N ASN A 95 11.73 18.94 16.32
CA ASN A 95 10.67 19.77 15.72
C ASN A 95 10.81 20.01 14.22
N ASP A 96 11.84 19.41 13.61
CA ASP A 96 12.14 19.43 12.19
C ASP A 96 12.85 18.12 11.80
N CYS A 97 13.05 17.88 10.51
CA CYS A 97 13.74 16.71 9.97
C CYS A 97 15.07 17.01 9.26
N VAL A 98 15.39 18.29 9.05
CA VAL A 98 16.62 18.75 8.39
C VAL A 98 17.12 20.04 9.05
N GLY A 99 18.32 20.50 8.66
CA GLY A 99 18.89 21.76 9.11
C GLY A 99 19.88 21.62 10.26
N ALA A 100 20.53 22.73 10.62
CA ALA A 100 21.70 22.73 11.50
C ALA A 100 21.42 22.15 12.90
N GLU A 101 20.27 22.45 13.49
CA GLU A 101 19.87 21.93 14.81
C GLU A 101 19.67 20.41 14.79
N VAL A 102 19.01 19.89 13.74
CA VAL A 102 18.77 18.45 13.57
C VAL A 102 20.08 17.72 13.29
N GLU A 103 20.93 18.28 12.43
CA GLU A 103 22.26 17.74 12.11
C GLU A 103 23.14 17.68 13.37
N ALA A 104 23.15 18.73 14.19
CA ALA A 104 23.89 18.77 15.44
C ALA A 104 23.38 17.73 16.45
N ALA A 105 22.06 17.61 16.63
CA ALA A 105 21.45 16.63 17.53
C ALA A 105 21.76 15.18 17.11
N CYS A 106 21.92 14.92 15.82
CA CYS A 106 22.22 13.60 15.27
C CYS A 106 23.73 13.33 15.09
N ALA A 107 24.60 14.33 15.28
CA ALA A 107 26.04 14.20 15.02
C ALA A 107 26.71 13.21 15.99
N ASP A 108 26.47 13.39 17.29
CA ASP A 108 27.07 12.59 18.36
C ASP A 108 26.11 12.35 19.54
N PRO A 109 24.98 11.64 19.31
CA PRO A 109 24.07 11.32 20.39
C PRO A 109 24.65 10.27 21.33
N ALA A 110 24.12 10.21 22.57
CA ALA A 110 24.46 9.17 23.52
C ALA A 110 24.19 7.77 22.93
N SER A 111 25.02 6.79 23.28
CA SER A 111 24.88 5.43 22.75
C SER A 111 23.52 4.82 23.10
N GLY A 112 22.86 4.22 22.12
CA GLY A 112 21.51 3.66 22.25
C GLY A 112 20.38 4.69 22.14
N SER A 113 20.66 5.91 21.70
CA SER A 113 19.64 6.95 21.52
C SER A 113 18.66 6.60 20.39
N VAL A 114 17.39 6.90 20.60
CA VAL A 114 16.35 6.86 19.57
C VAL A 114 15.82 8.26 19.36
N ILE A 115 15.90 8.73 18.12
CA ILE A 115 15.51 10.09 17.72
C ILE A 115 14.38 9.96 16.70
N LEU A 116 13.26 10.64 16.92
CA LEU A 116 12.18 10.75 15.92
C LEU A 116 12.19 12.17 15.35
N LEU A 117 12.34 12.27 14.03
CA LEU A 117 12.23 13.52 13.30
C LEU A 117 10.76 13.90 13.09
N GLU A 118 10.50 15.18 12.92
CA GLU A 118 9.18 15.66 12.50
C GLU A 118 8.83 15.19 11.07
N ASN A 119 7.55 15.30 10.72
CA ASN A 119 6.95 14.87 9.47
C ASN A 119 7.69 15.38 8.22
N LEU A 120 8.29 14.47 7.45
CA LEU A 120 9.04 14.82 6.24
C LEU A 120 8.21 15.60 5.21
N ARG A 121 6.89 15.36 5.14
CA ARG A 121 6.02 16.05 4.17
C ARG A 121 5.68 17.49 4.56
N PHE A 122 6.16 17.98 5.70
CA PHE A 122 6.19 19.43 5.96
C PHE A 122 7.12 20.17 5.01
N HIS A 123 8.06 19.46 4.38
CA HIS A 123 8.96 19.99 3.36
C HIS A 123 8.50 19.57 1.96
N PRO A 124 8.27 20.51 1.02
CA PRO A 124 7.88 20.18 -0.36
C PRO A 124 8.93 19.32 -1.08
N GLU A 125 10.19 19.38 -0.64
CA GLU A 125 11.32 18.62 -1.17
C GLU A 125 11.19 17.11 -0.97
N GLU A 126 10.37 16.65 -0.02
CA GLU A 126 10.11 15.22 0.17
C GLU A 126 9.35 14.62 -1.01
N GLU A 127 8.25 15.25 -1.43
CA GLU A 127 7.41 14.79 -2.56
C GLU A 127 7.84 15.42 -3.90
N GLY A 128 8.79 16.36 -3.87
CA GLY A 128 9.22 17.16 -5.02
C GLY A 128 8.19 18.22 -5.45
N SER A 129 7.13 18.41 -4.66
CA SER A 129 6.07 19.38 -4.91
C SER A 129 5.20 19.63 -3.69
N SER A 130 4.58 20.80 -3.64
CA SER A 130 3.52 21.19 -2.70
C SER A 130 2.25 21.60 -3.46
N LYS A 131 1.21 22.01 -2.71
CA LYS A 131 0.13 22.82 -3.25
C LYS A 131 0.20 24.23 -2.67
N ASP A 132 -0.08 25.23 -3.52
CA ASP A 132 -0.27 26.60 -3.06
C ASP A 132 -1.62 26.78 -2.35
N GLU A 133 -1.92 28.02 -1.94
CA GLU A 133 -3.19 28.38 -1.28
C GLU A 133 -4.41 28.13 -2.17
N SER A 134 -4.22 28.16 -3.50
CA SER A 134 -5.26 27.87 -4.49
C SER A 134 -5.40 26.37 -4.79
N GLY A 135 -4.61 25.51 -4.15
CA GLY A 135 -4.59 24.07 -4.42
C GLY A 135 -3.84 23.66 -5.69
N LYS A 136 -3.11 24.58 -6.33
CA LYS A 136 -2.33 24.29 -7.53
C LYS A 136 -0.98 23.69 -7.15
N LYS A 137 -0.57 22.66 -7.89
CA LYS A 137 0.71 21.96 -7.68
C LYS A 137 1.90 22.86 -8.02
N VAL A 138 2.79 23.08 -7.06
CA VAL A 138 4.05 23.82 -7.21
C VAL A 138 5.20 22.84 -7.05
N LYS A 139 6.14 22.80 -8.00
CA LYS A 139 7.32 21.92 -7.92
C LYS A 139 8.41 22.57 -7.06
N ALA A 140 9.06 21.77 -6.21
CA ALA A 140 10.28 22.20 -5.53
C ALA A 140 11.43 22.31 -6.56
N SER A 141 12.35 23.25 -6.35
CA SER A 141 13.53 23.37 -7.22
C SER A 141 14.46 22.15 -7.03
N PRO A 142 15.16 21.70 -8.09
CA PRO A 142 16.14 20.62 -7.97
C PRO A 142 17.22 20.90 -6.91
N GLU A 143 17.63 22.15 -6.76
CA GLU A 143 18.64 22.59 -5.77
C GLU A 143 18.12 22.44 -4.35
N ALA A 144 16.85 22.79 -4.09
CA ALA A 144 16.23 22.62 -2.79
C ALA A 144 16.09 21.13 -2.45
N VAL A 145 15.64 20.31 -3.41
CA VAL A 145 15.55 18.85 -3.25
C VAL A 145 16.91 18.23 -2.94
N ASN A 146 17.96 18.65 -3.63
CA ASN A 146 19.33 18.16 -3.39
C ASN A 146 19.84 18.58 -2.01
N THR A 147 19.57 19.82 -1.59
CA THR A 147 19.95 20.33 -0.26
C THR A 147 19.25 19.55 0.85
N PHE A 148 17.95 19.30 0.70
CA PHE A 148 17.15 18.48 1.62
C PHE A 148 17.70 17.05 1.75
N ARG A 149 17.97 16.40 0.61
CA ARG A 149 18.56 15.06 0.56
C ARG A 149 19.96 14.98 1.18
N ALA A 150 20.77 16.01 0.98
CA ALA A 150 22.09 16.11 1.58
C ALA A 150 21.99 16.22 3.11
N SER A 151 21.05 17.02 3.62
CA SER A 151 20.82 17.15 5.06
C SER A 151 20.37 15.82 5.68
N LEU A 152 19.37 15.13 5.10
CA LEU A 152 18.96 13.79 5.54
C LEU A 152 20.13 12.79 5.53
N SER A 153 20.99 12.86 4.52
CA SER A 153 22.15 11.98 4.41
C SER A 153 23.19 12.21 5.50
N LYS A 154 23.22 13.35 6.20
CA LYS A 154 24.18 13.58 7.29
C LYS A 154 23.76 12.92 8.62
N LEU A 155 22.49 12.54 8.75
CA LEU A 155 21.90 12.11 10.03
C LEU A 155 22.24 10.67 10.42
N GLY A 156 22.95 9.92 9.58
CA GLY A 156 23.39 8.57 9.88
C GLY A 156 24.53 8.10 9.00
N ASP A 157 25.08 6.95 9.32
CA ASP A 157 26.17 6.27 8.59
C ASP A 157 25.63 5.13 7.73
N VAL A 158 24.49 4.55 8.13
CA VAL A 158 23.77 3.48 7.42
C VAL A 158 22.31 3.89 7.21
N TYR A 159 21.74 3.57 6.05
CA TYR A 159 20.32 3.78 5.77
C TYR A 159 19.54 2.46 5.82
N VAL A 160 18.41 2.45 6.52
CA VAL A 160 17.48 1.31 6.57
C VAL A 160 16.10 1.77 6.09
N ASN A 161 15.53 1.10 5.09
CA ASN A 161 14.15 1.33 4.66
C ASN A 161 13.24 0.23 5.17
N ASP A 162 12.24 0.60 5.96
CA ASP A 162 11.21 -0.31 6.47
C ASP A 162 9.78 0.17 6.13
N ALA A 163 9.66 1.06 5.15
CA ALA A 163 8.41 1.68 4.72
C ALA A 163 7.99 1.22 3.31
N PHE A 164 7.62 -0.06 3.17
CA PHE A 164 7.19 -0.65 1.89
C PHE A 164 6.03 0.12 1.24
N GLY A 165 5.07 0.59 2.04
CA GLY A 165 3.91 1.37 1.56
C GLY A 165 4.28 2.65 0.80
N THR A 166 5.50 3.16 0.97
CA THR A 166 6.02 4.33 0.23
C THR A 166 7.05 4.00 -0.85
N ALA A 167 7.48 2.74 -0.97
CA ALA A 167 8.56 2.33 -1.88
C ALA A 167 8.24 2.53 -3.37
N HIS A 168 6.96 2.64 -3.73
CA HIS A 168 6.52 2.94 -5.10
C HIS A 168 6.74 4.41 -5.51
N ARG A 169 7.21 5.28 -4.61
CA ARG A 169 7.39 6.72 -4.85
C ARG A 169 8.86 7.10 -4.87
N ALA A 170 9.25 7.92 -5.84
CA ALA A 170 10.59 8.48 -5.94
C ALA A 170 10.83 9.70 -5.00
N HIS A 171 10.30 9.62 -3.78
CA HIS A 171 10.43 10.68 -2.78
C HIS A 171 11.86 10.77 -2.24
N SER A 172 12.23 11.93 -1.68
CA SER A 172 13.59 12.18 -1.20
C SER A 172 14.04 11.19 -0.12
N SER A 173 13.17 10.82 0.81
CA SER A 173 13.47 9.79 1.82
C SER A 173 13.62 8.38 1.25
N MET A 174 13.05 8.08 0.09
CA MET A 174 13.11 6.75 -0.54
C MET A 174 14.39 6.56 -1.35
N VAL A 175 14.75 7.57 -2.16
CA VAL A 175 15.81 7.46 -3.18
C VAL A 175 16.95 8.46 -2.99
N GLY A 176 16.79 9.44 -2.11
CA GLY A 176 17.70 10.58 -1.96
C GLY A 176 18.72 10.46 -0.84
N VAL A 177 18.58 9.47 0.06
CA VAL A 177 19.58 9.21 1.10
C VAL A 177 20.74 8.42 0.50
N GLN A 178 21.87 9.09 0.28
CA GLN A 178 23.05 8.50 -0.34
C GLN A 178 23.96 7.92 0.74
N LYS A 179 23.95 6.58 0.84
CA LYS A 179 24.81 5.79 1.74
C LYS A 179 25.32 4.57 1.02
N ASP A 180 26.55 4.18 1.35
CA ASP A 180 27.18 2.97 0.82
C ASP A 180 26.36 1.73 1.20
N GLN A 181 25.92 1.68 2.47
CA GLN A 181 25.04 0.64 2.98
C GLN A 181 23.60 1.13 3.09
N ARG A 182 22.72 0.52 2.27
CA ARG A 182 21.27 0.73 2.25
C ARG A 182 20.58 -0.62 2.36
N ALA A 183 19.91 -0.86 3.48
CA ALA A 183 19.31 -2.15 3.80
C ALA A 183 17.78 -2.08 3.88
N ALA A 184 17.13 -3.21 3.63
CA ALA A 184 15.72 -3.40 3.92
C ALA A 184 15.53 -3.82 5.38
N GLY A 185 14.68 -3.09 6.11
CA GLY A 185 14.19 -3.50 7.42
C GLY A 185 13.35 -4.77 7.33
N PHE A 186 12.91 -5.32 8.48
CA PHE A 186 12.20 -6.61 8.49
C PHE A 186 10.86 -6.56 7.75
N LEU A 187 10.11 -5.47 7.82
CA LEU A 187 8.84 -5.33 7.10
C LEU A 187 9.11 -5.31 5.60
N LEU A 188 10.00 -4.42 5.15
CA LEU A 188 10.33 -4.35 3.73
C LEU A 188 10.91 -5.67 3.22
N LYS A 189 11.82 -6.30 3.97
CA LYS A 189 12.38 -7.62 3.62
C LYS A 189 11.29 -8.68 3.49
N LYS A 190 10.34 -8.72 4.43
CA LYS A 190 9.21 -9.66 4.38
C LYS A 190 8.40 -9.46 3.11
N GLU A 191 7.99 -8.22 2.83
CA GLU A 191 7.24 -7.88 1.60
C GLU A 191 8.00 -8.31 0.35
N LEU A 192 9.28 -7.93 0.23
CA LEU A 192 10.12 -8.34 -0.89
C LEU A 192 10.24 -9.86 -1.01
N THR A 193 10.35 -10.58 0.10
CA THR A 193 10.44 -12.05 0.09
C THR A 193 9.17 -12.70 -0.44
N TYR A 194 8.00 -12.26 0.04
CA TYR A 194 6.72 -12.84 -0.39
C TYR A 194 6.37 -12.45 -1.84
N PHE A 195 6.62 -11.21 -2.24
CA PHE A 195 6.45 -10.79 -3.64
C PHE A 195 7.46 -11.47 -4.56
N ALA A 196 8.71 -11.71 -4.14
CA ALA A 196 9.68 -12.48 -4.93
C ALA A 196 9.15 -13.89 -5.24
N LYS A 197 8.63 -14.58 -4.21
CA LYS A 197 8.02 -15.90 -4.39
C LYS A 197 6.90 -15.88 -5.42
N ALA A 198 6.04 -14.87 -5.38
CA ALA A 198 4.93 -14.75 -6.33
C ALA A 198 5.35 -14.34 -7.76
N LEU A 199 6.40 -13.52 -7.89
CA LEU A 199 6.75 -12.89 -9.17
C LEU A 199 7.86 -13.62 -9.93
N GLU A 200 8.75 -14.34 -9.25
CA GLU A 200 9.94 -14.96 -9.86
C GLU A 200 9.77 -16.47 -10.10
N SER A 201 9.34 -17.23 -9.09
CA SER A 201 9.18 -18.69 -9.19
C SER A 201 8.04 -19.16 -8.30
N PRO A 202 6.78 -18.84 -8.66
CA PRO A 202 5.63 -19.18 -7.85
C PRO A 202 5.43 -20.69 -7.82
N GLU A 203 5.18 -21.22 -6.62
CA GLU A 203 4.69 -22.59 -6.47
C GLU A 203 3.32 -22.70 -7.15
N ARG A 204 3.12 -23.77 -7.93
CA ARG A 204 1.92 -23.95 -8.76
C ARG A 204 1.03 -25.08 -8.22
N PRO A 205 -0.31 -24.97 -8.30
CA PRO A 205 -1.07 -23.91 -8.98
C PRO A 205 -1.00 -22.55 -8.28
N PHE A 206 -0.67 -21.50 -9.03
CA PHE A 206 -0.68 -20.12 -8.57
C PHE A 206 -2.04 -19.50 -8.90
N LEU A 207 -2.79 -19.13 -7.87
CA LEU A 207 -4.12 -18.54 -7.94
C LEU A 207 -4.08 -17.03 -7.67
N ALA A 208 -4.76 -16.25 -8.51
CA ALA A 208 -5.17 -14.89 -8.16
C ALA A 208 -6.67 -14.85 -7.84
N ILE A 209 -7.04 -14.12 -6.77
CA ILE A 209 -8.43 -13.83 -6.41
C ILE A 209 -8.61 -12.32 -6.49
N LEU A 210 -9.47 -11.86 -7.40
CA LEU A 210 -9.70 -10.46 -7.68
C LEU A 210 -11.18 -10.12 -7.46
N GLY A 211 -11.45 -9.26 -6.48
CA GLY A 211 -12.78 -8.74 -6.19
C GLY A 211 -12.86 -7.22 -6.27
N GLY A 212 -14.01 -6.65 -5.95
CA GLY A 212 -14.25 -5.20 -5.91
C GLY A 212 -15.42 -4.75 -6.80
N SER A 213 -15.70 -3.44 -6.76
CA SER A 213 -16.89 -2.84 -7.38
C SER A 213 -16.83 -2.73 -8.91
N SER A 214 -15.65 -2.49 -9.49
CA SER A 214 -15.49 -2.22 -10.94
C SER A 214 -14.10 -2.60 -11.47
N LEU A 215 -14.00 -2.80 -12.79
CA LEU A 215 -12.76 -3.11 -13.54
C LEU A 215 -11.90 -1.87 -13.73
N SER A 216 -12.54 -0.80 -14.15
CA SER A 216 -12.05 0.56 -14.23
C SER A 216 -12.38 1.25 -12.91
N PHE A 217 -11.37 1.83 -12.25
CA PHE A 217 -11.60 2.54 -11.01
C PHE A 217 -12.18 3.92 -11.36
N SER A 218 -13.46 3.96 -11.73
CA SER A 218 -14.20 5.22 -11.71
C SER A 218 -14.66 5.45 -10.27
N PHE A 219 -14.15 6.52 -9.66
CA PHE A 219 -14.45 6.91 -8.29
C PHE A 219 -15.91 7.42 -8.24
N VAL A 220 -16.90 6.51 -8.26
CA VAL A 220 -18.34 6.88 -8.20
C VAL A 220 -18.85 6.94 -6.74
N ALA A 221 -17.97 6.81 -5.76
CA ALA A 221 -18.29 6.99 -4.34
C ALA A 221 -17.47 8.13 -3.72
N GLU A 222 -17.65 9.36 -4.24
CA GLU A 222 -17.40 10.66 -3.55
C GLU A 222 -17.55 11.82 -4.55
N VAL A 223 -18.74 12.00 -5.11
CA VAL A 223 -19.09 13.30 -5.70
C VAL A 223 -19.46 14.21 -4.53
N LEU A 224 -18.44 14.80 -3.87
CA LEU A 224 -18.59 16.09 -3.18
C LEU A 224 -17.27 16.79 -2.76
N PHE A 225 -16.06 16.21 -2.84
CA PHE A 225 -14.91 16.93 -2.24
C PHE A 225 -13.51 16.94 -2.88
N PHE A 226 -13.22 16.31 -4.03
CA PHE A 226 -11.86 16.41 -4.60
C PHE A 226 -11.81 16.43 -6.14
N PRO A 227 -11.37 17.54 -6.77
CA PRO A 227 -11.12 17.57 -8.21
C PRO A 227 -9.66 17.16 -8.50
N HIS A 228 -9.47 16.36 -9.55
CA HIS A 228 -8.20 15.96 -10.20
C HIS A 228 -7.35 14.87 -9.51
N SER A 229 -7.43 13.62 -10.01
CA SER A 229 -6.42 13.01 -10.90
C SER A 229 -6.62 11.49 -11.07
N ALA A 230 -6.79 11.06 -12.34
CA ALA A 230 -6.63 9.74 -12.97
C ALA A 230 -6.78 8.46 -12.11
N LYS A 231 -7.87 7.70 -12.27
CA LYS A 231 -7.99 6.32 -11.73
C LYS A 231 -8.67 5.27 -12.61
N VAL A 232 -8.96 5.52 -13.90
CA VAL A 232 -9.75 4.58 -14.73
C VAL A 232 -9.02 3.23 -15.06
N LYS A 233 -7.77 2.97 -14.64
CA LYS A 233 -6.92 1.89 -15.24
C LYS A 233 -6.36 0.79 -14.32
N ASP A 234 -6.55 0.83 -13.00
CA ASP A 234 -5.65 0.07 -12.10
C ASP A 234 -5.89 -1.45 -12.06
N LYS A 235 -7.15 -1.93 -11.98
CA LYS A 235 -7.43 -3.38 -11.95
C LYS A 235 -7.27 -4.06 -13.31
N ILE A 236 -7.45 -3.33 -14.40
CA ILE A 236 -7.19 -3.81 -15.76
C ILE A 236 -5.72 -4.18 -15.90
N GLN A 237 -4.82 -3.25 -15.59
CA GLN A 237 -3.38 -3.49 -15.64
C GLN A 237 -2.96 -4.60 -14.67
N LEU A 238 -3.61 -4.70 -13.51
CA LEU A 238 -3.37 -5.79 -12.56
C LEU A 238 -3.74 -7.15 -13.17
N ILE A 239 -4.94 -7.30 -13.75
CA ILE A 239 -5.37 -8.54 -14.42
C ILE A 239 -4.41 -8.87 -15.54
N GLU A 240 -4.12 -7.92 -16.44
CA GLU A 240 -3.21 -8.12 -17.57
C GLU A 240 -1.84 -8.65 -17.12
N ASN A 241 -1.26 -8.06 -16.06
CA ASN A 241 0.03 -8.47 -15.53
C ASN A 241 -0.02 -9.84 -14.83
N LEU A 242 -1.12 -10.15 -14.15
CA LEU A 242 -1.29 -11.42 -13.45
C LEU A 242 -1.55 -12.58 -14.41
N LEU A 243 -2.25 -12.36 -15.53
CA LEU A 243 -2.52 -13.37 -16.56
C LEU A 243 -1.23 -13.95 -17.19
N ASP A 244 -0.11 -13.23 -17.14
CA ASP A 244 1.18 -13.76 -17.59
C ASP A 244 1.87 -14.67 -16.54
N LYS A 245 1.29 -14.83 -15.34
CA LYS A 245 1.94 -15.49 -14.20
C LYS A 245 1.11 -16.61 -13.58
N VAL A 246 -0.19 -16.37 -13.37
CA VAL A 246 -1.07 -17.29 -12.64
C VAL A 246 -1.44 -18.52 -13.47
N ASN A 247 -1.86 -19.59 -12.80
CA ASN A 247 -2.51 -20.73 -13.43
C ASN A 247 -4.03 -20.54 -13.47
N GLU A 248 -4.56 -19.91 -12.43
CA GLU A 248 -6.00 -19.77 -12.22
C GLU A 248 -6.31 -18.36 -11.69
N MET A 249 -7.47 -17.83 -12.06
CA MET A 249 -7.92 -16.52 -11.60
C MET A 249 -9.41 -16.57 -11.26
N ILE A 250 -9.76 -16.23 -10.01
CA ILE A 250 -11.13 -15.99 -9.57
C ILE A 250 -11.43 -14.50 -9.73
N ILE A 251 -12.52 -14.17 -10.43
CA ILE A 251 -13.02 -12.79 -10.58
C ILE A 251 -14.41 -12.72 -9.94
N VAL A 252 -14.55 -11.96 -8.86
CA VAL A 252 -15.75 -11.91 -8.02
C VAL A 252 -16.16 -10.45 -7.72
N GLY A 253 -17.23 -10.27 -6.94
CA GLY A 253 -17.76 -8.94 -6.60
C GLY A 253 -18.42 -8.24 -7.78
N GLY A 254 -18.61 -6.92 -7.67
CA GLY A 254 -19.29 -6.09 -8.66
C GLY A 254 -18.70 -6.20 -10.08
N MET A 255 -17.37 -6.37 -10.19
CA MET A 255 -16.73 -6.51 -11.50
C MET A 255 -17.12 -7.79 -12.25
N ALA A 256 -17.53 -8.86 -11.56
CA ALA A 256 -17.95 -10.10 -12.20
C ALA A 256 -19.19 -9.91 -13.08
N PHE A 257 -20.10 -9.00 -12.71
CA PHE A 257 -21.31 -8.72 -13.51
C PHE A 257 -20.97 -8.13 -14.88
N THR A 258 -19.92 -7.31 -14.99
CA THR A 258 -19.43 -6.83 -16.29
C THR A 258 -18.94 -7.99 -17.16
N PHE A 259 -18.19 -8.95 -16.61
CA PHE A 259 -17.77 -10.14 -17.36
C PHE A 259 -18.96 -10.98 -17.80
N LEU A 260 -19.89 -11.29 -16.89
CA LEU A 260 -21.04 -12.16 -17.16
C LEU A 260 -22.00 -11.55 -18.20
N LYS A 261 -22.23 -10.23 -18.12
CA LYS A 261 -23.03 -9.52 -19.11
C LYS A 261 -22.38 -9.54 -20.50
N VAL A 262 -21.07 -9.30 -20.59
CA VAL A 262 -20.36 -9.27 -21.89
C VAL A 262 -20.20 -10.67 -22.48
N LEU A 263 -19.83 -11.67 -21.68
CA LEU A 263 -19.49 -13.01 -22.14
C LEU A 263 -20.72 -13.91 -22.35
N GLN A 264 -21.77 -13.71 -21.55
CA GLN A 264 -22.92 -14.62 -21.51
C GLN A 264 -24.25 -13.92 -21.76
N GLY A 265 -24.27 -12.59 -21.96
CA GLY A 265 -25.51 -11.84 -22.15
C GLY A 265 -26.41 -11.84 -20.92
N MET A 266 -25.86 -12.13 -19.74
CA MET A 266 -26.63 -12.26 -18.50
C MET A 266 -27.35 -10.94 -18.15
N GLU A 267 -28.64 -11.02 -17.82
CA GLU A 267 -29.37 -9.90 -17.20
C GLU A 267 -28.85 -9.67 -15.78
N ILE A 268 -28.53 -8.42 -15.44
CA ILE A 268 -27.87 -8.08 -14.17
C ILE A 268 -28.69 -7.13 -13.28
N GLY A 269 -29.93 -6.81 -13.66
CA GLY A 269 -30.79 -5.84 -12.96
C GLY A 269 -30.05 -4.52 -12.68
N LYS A 270 -30.08 -4.09 -11.42
CA LYS A 270 -29.38 -2.88 -10.94
C LYS A 270 -27.94 -3.12 -10.47
N SER A 271 -27.35 -4.28 -10.77
CA SER A 271 -25.96 -4.57 -10.38
C SER A 271 -24.97 -3.63 -11.05
N LEU A 272 -23.80 -3.46 -10.42
CA LEU A 272 -22.75 -2.59 -10.96
C LEU A 272 -22.32 -3.05 -12.35
N PHE A 273 -22.29 -2.12 -13.30
CA PHE A 273 -21.80 -2.35 -14.64
C PHE A 273 -20.78 -1.29 -15.03
N ASP A 274 -19.65 -1.75 -15.53
CA ASP A 274 -18.55 -0.90 -15.93
C ASP A 274 -18.47 -0.84 -17.45
N GLU A 275 -19.02 0.23 -18.02
CA GLU A 275 -19.13 0.39 -19.47
C GLU A 275 -17.77 0.49 -20.16
N GLU A 276 -16.81 1.21 -19.59
CA GLU A 276 -15.45 1.30 -20.14
C GLU A 276 -14.69 -0.02 -19.97
N GLY A 277 -14.82 -0.65 -18.80
CA GLY A 277 -14.23 -1.97 -18.52
C GLY A 277 -14.81 -3.07 -19.41
N SER A 278 -16.06 -2.96 -19.85
CA SER A 278 -16.72 -3.96 -20.70
C SER A 278 -16.02 -4.14 -22.06
N LYS A 279 -15.43 -3.06 -22.60
CA LYS A 279 -14.80 -3.04 -23.93
C LYS A 279 -13.57 -3.93 -24.04
N ILE A 280 -12.92 -4.23 -22.92
CA ILE A 280 -11.66 -5.00 -22.86
C ILE A 280 -11.85 -6.44 -22.36
N VAL A 281 -13.06 -6.81 -21.91
CA VAL A 281 -13.32 -8.15 -21.35
C VAL A 281 -12.94 -9.24 -22.35
N GLY A 282 -13.29 -9.07 -23.63
CA GLY A 282 -12.92 -10.01 -24.70
C GLY A 282 -11.41 -10.19 -24.83
N ASP A 283 -10.64 -9.10 -24.79
CA ASP A 283 -9.18 -9.12 -24.88
C ASP A 283 -8.54 -9.84 -23.67
N LEU A 284 -9.06 -9.60 -22.46
CA LEU A 284 -8.61 -10.27 -21.24
C LEU A 284 -8.86 -11.78 -21.30
N MET A 285 -10.06 -12.20 -21.72
CA MET A 285 -10.40 -13.62 -21.88
C MET A 285 -9.55 -14.29 -22.97
N GLY A 286 -9.34 -13.62 -24.10
CA GLY A 286 -8.46 -14.11 -25.16
C GLY A 286 -7.00 -14.21 -24.71
N LYS A 287 -6.52 -13.30 -23.85
CA LYS A 287 -5.19 -13.41 -23.23
C LYS A 287 -5.13 -14.58 -22.25
N ALA A 288 -6.15 -14.76 -21.41
CA ALA A 288 -6.22 -15.87 -20.47
C ALA A 288 -6.15 -17.22 -21.19
N GLU A 289 -6.92 -17.39 -22.27
CA GLU A 289 -6.89 -18.59 -23.11
C GLU A 289 -5.51 -18.84 -23.72
N LYS A 290 -4.90 -17.81 -24.34
CA LYS A 290 -3.54 -17.89 -24.91
C LYS A 290 -2.46 -18.25 -23.89
N ARG A 291 -2.68 -17.90 -22.61
CA ARG A 291 -1.76 -18.21 -21.50
C ARG A 291 -2.13 -19.49 -20.75
N GLY A 292 -3.23 -20.16 -21.12
CA GLY A 292 -3.73 -21.34 -20.43
C GLY A 292 -4.19 -21.06 -18.99
N VAL A 293 -4.61 -19.82 -18.71
CA VAL A 293 -5.13 -19.42 -17.40
C VAL A 293 -6.61 -19.81 -17.29
N GLN A 294 -6.96 -20.54 -16.25
CA GLN A 294 -8.36 -20.88 -15.96
C GLN A 294 -9.04 -19.72 -15.24
N ILE A 295 -10.07 -19.13 -15.87
CA ILE A 295 -10.87 -18.06 -15.28
C ILE A 295 -12.11 -18.65 -14.59
N HIS A 296 -12.31 -18.28 -13.34
CA HIS A 296 -13.45 -18.68 -12.52
C HIS A 296 -14.32 -17.47 -12.22
N LEU A 297 -15.55 -17.48 -12.75
CA LEU A 297 -16.61 -16.51 -12.46
C LEU A 297 -17.69 -17.17 -11.58
N PRO A 298 -18.46 -16.38 -10.81
CA PRO A 298 -19.62 -16.87 -10.06
C PRO A 298 -20.70 -17.42 -11.01
N GLU A 299 -21.47 -18.39 -10.50
CA GLU A 299 -22.57 -19.07 -11.19
C GLU A 299 -23.94 -18.76 -10.58
N ASP A 300 -23.93 -18.25 -9.34
CA ASP A 300 -25.10 -17.84 -8.57
C ASP A 300 -24.74 -16.68 -7.62
N PHE A 301 -25.78 -15.99 -7.16
CA PHE A 301 -25.67 -14.71 -6.46
C PHE A 301 -26.71 -14.61 -5.35
N VAL A 302 -26.31 -13.98 -4.25
CA VAL A 302 -27.25 -13.40 -3.29
C VAL A 302 -27.61 -12.01 -3.79
N THR A 303 -28.91 -11.73 -3.91
CA THR A 303 -29.42 -10.47 -4.44
C THR A 303 -30.16 -9.64 -3.39
N GLY A 304 -30.27 -8.34 -3.61
CA GLY A 304 -31.05 -7.41 -2.80
C GLY A 304 -31.80 -6.40 -3.66
N ASP A 305 -32.96 -5.94 -3.23
CA ASP A 305 -33.76 -4.91 -3.93
C ASP A 305 -33.19 -3.48 -3.78
N LYS A 306 -32.32 -3.27 -2.78
CA LYS A 306 -31.60 -2.02 -2.49
C LYS A 306 -30.23 -2.28 -1.88
N PHE A 307 -29.35 -1.28 -1.93
CA PHE A 307 -28.03 -1.32 -1.28
C PHE A 307 -28.14 -0.83 0.18
N ALA A 308 -28.68 -1.67 1.05
CA ALA A 308 -28.84 -1.39 2.48
C ALA A 308 -28.88 -2.69 3.29
N GLU A 309 -28.58 -2.62 4.58
CA GLU A 309 -28.60 -3.77 5.49
C GLU A 309 -29.99 -4.39 5.64
N ASP A 310 -31.04 -3.60 5.40
CA ASP A 310 -32.45 -3.99 5.50
C ASP A 310 -33.10 -4.29 4.13
N ALA A 311 -32.29 -4.65 3.13
CA ALA A 311 -32.77 -5.05 1.81
C ALA A 311 -33.57 -6.35 1.85
N GLN A 312 -34.57 -6.48 0.97
CA GLN A 312 -35.20 -7.77 0.72
C GLN A 312 -34.21 -8.67 -0.01
N VAL A 313 -33.81 -9.76 0.63
CA VAL A 313 -32.84 -10.72 0.07
C VAL A 313 -33.53 -11.66 -0.91
N GLY A 314 -32.88 -11.91 -2.03
CA GLY A 314 -33.25 -12.91 -3.02
C GLY A 314 -32.03 -13.73 -3.48
N GLU A 315 -32.27 -14.57 -4.48
CA GLU A 315 -31.24 -15.39 -5.11
C GLU A 315 -31.38 -15.32 -6.63
N ALA A 316 -30.26 -15.48 -7.33
CA ALA A 316 -30.22 -15.56 -8.78
C ALA A 316 -29.11 -16.50 -9.23
N THR A 317 -29.26 -17.05 -10.43
CA THR A 317 -28.22 -17.80 -11.13
C THR A 317 -27.84 -17.08 -12.42
N VAL A 318 -26.71 -17.45 -13.01
CA VAL A 318 -26.33 -16.96 -14.35
C VAL A 318 -27.42 -17.28 -15.38
N ALA A 319 -28.07 -18.45 -15.29
CA ALA A 319 -29.11 -18.87 -16.22
C ALA A 319 -30.43 -18.10 -16.05
N THR A 320 -30.80 -17.74 -14.82
CA THR A 320 -32.04 -16.97 -14.54
C THR A 320 -31.85 -15.47 -14.75
N GLY A 321 -30.61 -14.99 -14.73
CA GLY A 321 -30.31 -13.56 -14.62
C GLY A 321 -30.76 -12.98 -13.28
N ILE A 322 -30.49 -11.69 -13.10
CA ILE A 322 -30.97 -10.85 -12.00
C ILE A 322 -32.02 -9.90 -12.57
N GLN A 323 -33.23 -9.99 -12.05
CA GLN A 323 -34.38 -9.20 -12.50
C GLN A 323 -34.46 -7.87 -11.76
N ASP A 324 -34.98 -6.83 -12.42
CA ASP A 324 -35.30 -5.59 -11.72
C ASP A 324 -36.39 -5.81 -10.65
N PRO A 325 -36.32 -5.13 -9.50
CA PRO A 325 -35.36 -4.07 -9.13
C PRO A 325 -34.08 -4.57 -8.44
N PHE A 326 -33.81 -5.87 -8.44
CA PHE A 326 -32.74 -6.48 -7.66
C PHE A 326 -31.34 -6.21 -8.25
N MET A 327 -30.33 -6.31 -7.38
CA MET A 327 -28.91 -6.29 -7.70
C MET A 327 -28.19 -7.42 -6.97
N GLY A 328 -27.14 -7.98 -7.58
CA GLY A 328 -26.28 -8.98 -6.95
C GLY A 328 -25.30 -8.31 -6.00
N LEU A 329 -25.24 -8.79 -4.76
CA LEU A 329 -24.44 -8.21 -3.67
C LEU A 329 -23.40 -9.17 -3.12
N ASP A 330 -23.57 -10.48 -3.32
CA ASP A 330 -22.59 -11.49 -2.92
C ASP A 330 -22.66 -12.74 -3.81
N CYS A 331 -21.65 -13.60 -3.71
CA CYS A 331 -21.63 -14.91 -4.35
C CYS A 331 -22.65 -15.84 -3.71
N GLY A 332 -23.39 -16.57 -4.53
CA GLY A 332 -24.29 -17.62 -4.06
C GLY A 332 -23.55 -18.89 -3.61
N PRO A 333 -24.26 -19.84 -2.98
CA PRO A 333 -23.65 -21.02 -2.38
C PRO A 333 -22.93 -21.93 -3.38
N LYS A 334 -23.36 -22.02 -4.65
CA LYS A 334 -22.67 -22.84 -5.66
C LYS A 334 -21.32 -22.22 -6.04
N SER A 335 -21.30 -20.90 -6.19
CA SER A 335 -20.08 -20.13 -6.46
C SER A 335 -19.09 -20.28 -5.32
N VAL A 336 -19.55 -20.18 -4.07
CA VAL A 336 -18.72 -20.42 -2.87
C VAL A 336 -18.09 -21.81 -2.91
N ALA A 337 -18.89 -22.87 -3.10
CA ALA A 337 -18.37 -24.24 -3.15
C ALA A 337 -17.33 -24.45 -4.28
N LYS A 338 -17.57 -23.84 -5.45
CA LYS A 338 -16.62 -23.85 -6.58
C LYS A 338 -15.31 -23.15 -6.21
N PHE A 339 -15.38 -21.98 -5.58
CA PHE A 339 -14.20 -21.22 -5.19
C PHE A 339 -13.42 -21.89 -4.06
N GLU A 340 -14.08 -22.54 -3.10
CA GLU A 340 -13.43 -23.35 -2.06
C GLU A 340 -12.55 -24.44 -2.68
N ALA A 341 -13.07 -25.18 -3.66
CA ALA A 341 -12.30 -26.21 -4.36
C ALA A 341 -11.08 -25.64 -5.12
N THR A 342 -11.21 -24.44 -5.69
CA THR A 342 -10.12 -23.73 -6.37
C THR A 342 -9.06 -23.22 -5.41
N ILE A 343 -9.48 -22.66 -4.28
CA ILE A 343 -8.60 -22.18 -3.22
C ILE A 343 -7.83 -23.35 -2.58
N ALA A 344 -8.51 -24.46 -2.27
CA ALA A 344 -7.93 -25.60 -1.57
C ALA A 344 -6.78 -26.30 -2.33
N ARG A 345 -6.77 -26.24 -3.67
CA ARG A 345 -5.71 -26.84 -4.50
C ARG A 345 -4.53 -25.90 -4.79
N ALA A 346 -4.70 -24.59 -4.58
CA ALA A 346 -3.66 -23.62 -4.87
C ALA A 346 -2.46 -23.80 -3.93
N LYS A 347 -1.24 -23.65 -4.47
CA LYS A 347 0.01 -23.65 -3.68
C LYS A 347 0.46 -22.24 -3.33
N LEU A 348 0.05 -21.26 -4.13
CA LEU A 348 0.26 -19.86 -3.87
C LEU A 348 -1.02 -19.08 -4.22
N ILE A 349 -1.40 -18.13 -3.36
CA ILE A 349 -2.58 -17.30 -3.54
C ILE A 349 -2.17 -15.83 -3.40
N VAL A 350 -2.57 -15.01 -4.37
CA VAL A 350 -2.62 -13.54 -4.24
C VAL A 350 -4.07 -13.11 -4.26
N TRP A 351 -4.53 -12.47 -3.18
CA TRP A 351 -5.91 -12.01 -3.06
C TRP A 351 -5.95 -10.48 -2.98
N ASN A 352 -6.64 -9.86 -3.93
CA ASN A 352 -6.88 -8.41 -3.97
C ASN A 352 -8.35 -8.08 -4.29
N GLY A 353 -9.09 -7.71 -3.25
CA GLY A 353 -10.49 -7.31 -3.35
C GLY A 353 -11.43 -8.42 -2.93
#